data_AF-A0A7C0X5R6-F1
#
_entry.id   AF-A0A7C0X5R6-F1
#
_cell.length_a   1.000
_cell.length_b   1.000
_cell.length_c   1.000
_cell.angle_alpha   90.00
_cell.angle_beta   90.00
_cell.angle_gamma   90.00
#
_symmetry.space_group_name_H-M   'P 1'
#
loop_
_entity.id
_entity.type
_entity.pdbx_description
1 polymer ?
#
loop_
_entity_poly.entity_id
_entity_poly.type
_entity_poly.pdbx_seq_one_letter_code
_entity_poly.pdbx_strand_id
1 'polypeptide(L)'
;MGMSLLLTYVVVFVTGVAVSLILTPIVRSLARRVGAMDLPNYRKVHTKPIPSLGGIAIIAAFATSVLIGLQMHPGPNIALAHKLTGVFIGCLVLMSVGIYDDIKGVRPIAKLLGQIIAAIVLILYGFDIEKFTSPLSQTGSIAVPATVGVMLTVLWVVGLTNAVN
;
A
#
# COMPACT_ATOMS: atom_id res chain seq x y z
N MET A 1 -20.98 10.08 -23.01
CA MET A 1 -19.71 10.43 -23.67
C MET A 1 -18.60 10.08 -22.70
N GLY A 2 -17.90 8.95 -22.89
CA GLY A 2 -16.83 8.54 -22.00
C GLY A 2 -15.66 9.50 -22.14
N MET A 3 -15.18 10.05 -21.03
CA MET A 3 -13.91 10.77 -21.00
C MET A 3 -12.82 9.84 -21.54
N SER A 4 -11.87 10.35 -22.34
CA SER A 4 -10.78 9.49 -22.86
C SER A 4 -9.99 8.90 -21.69
N LEU A 5 -9.59 7.63 -21.78
CA LEU A 5 -8.82 6.95 -20.72
C LEU A 5 -7.56 7.74 -20.32
N LEU A 6 -6.93 8.40 -21.30
CA LEU A 6 -5.80 9.30 -21.08
C LEU A 6 -6.14 10.41 -20.08
N LEU A 7 -7.29 11.06 -20.24
CA LEU A 7 -7.72 12.14 -19.36
C LEU A 7 -8.02 11.62 -17.95
N THR A 8 -8.61 10.44 -17.79
CA THR A 8 -8.78 9.81 -16.47
C THR A 8 -7.44 9.58 -15.78
N TYR A 9 -6.43 9.03 -16.48
CA TYR A 9 -5.11 8.82 -15.89
C TYR A 9 -4.42 10.13 -15.51
N VAL A 10 -4.52 11.17 -16.36
CA VAL A 10 -3.97 12.50 -16.05
C VAL A 10 -4.64 13.10 -14.80
N VAL A 11 -5.97 13.01 -14.69
CA VAL A 11 -6.70 13.52 -13.52
C VAL A 11 -6.31 12.77 -12.25
N VAL A 12 -6.24 11.43 -12.30
CA VAL A 12 -5.84 10.59 -11.15
C VAL A 12 -4.41 10.91 -10.70
N PHE A 13 -3.49 11.10 -11.65
CA PHE A 13 -2.10 11.47 -11.38
C PHE A 13 -1.99 12.87 -10.74
N VAL A 14 -2.61 13.88 -11.36
CA VAL A 14 -2.58 15.26 -10.85
C VAL A 14 -3.24 15.34 -9.47
N THR A 15 -4.32 14.59 -9.24
CA THR A 15 -4.94 14.46 -7.91
C THR A 15 -3.94 13.94 -6.89
N GLY A 16 -3.23 12.85 -7.21
CA GLY A 16 -2.27 12.25 -6.29
C GLY A 16 -1.13 13.20 -5.95
N VAL A 17 -0.62 13.92 -6.95
CA VAL A 17 0.41 14.96 -6.77
C VAL A 17 -0.13 16.10 -5.90
N ALA A 18 -1.30 16.65 -6.22
CA ALA A 18 -1.87 17.78 -5.48
C ALA A 18 -2.15 17.41 -4.02
N VAL A 19 -2.82 16.28 -3.78
CA VAL A 19 -3.18 15.81 -2.44
C VAL A 19 -1.92 15.49 -1.64
N SER A 20 -0.91 14.82 -2.22
CA SER A 20 0.34 14.54 -1.50
C SER A 20 1.12 15.82 -1.16
N LEU A 21 1.20 16.80 -2.07
CA LEU A 21 1.84 18.09 -1.81
C LEU A 21 1.15 18.88 -0.68
N ILE A 22 -0.17 18.82 -0.61
CA ILE A 22 -0.96 19.50 0.43
C ILE A 22 -0.86 18.77 1.77
N LEU A 23 -0.98 17.43 1.78
CA LEU A 23 -1.03 16.66 3.02
C LEU A 23 0.34 16.47 3.67
N THR A 24 1.43 16.42 2.91
CA THR A 24 2.79 16.24 3.45
C THR A 24 3.15 17.27 4.54
N PRO A 25 2.99 18.59 4.36
CA PRO A 25 3.28 19.56 5.41
C PRO A 25 2.33 19.44 6.62
N ILE A 26 1.07 19.05 6.40
CA ILE A 26 0.08 18.85 7.46
C ILE A 26 0.48 17.67 8.34
N VAL A 27 0.78 16.53 7.71
CA VAL A 27 1.22 15.30 8.39
C VAL A 27 2.56 15.53 9.10
N ARG A 28 3.48 16.29 8.49
CA ARG A 28 4.73 16.73 9.15
C ARG A 28 4.47 17.54 10.42
N SER A 29 3.47 18.43 10.40
CA SER A 29 3.09 19.20 11.59
C SER A 29 2.49 18.28 12.67
N LEU A 30 1.61 17.36 12.27
CA LEU A 30 1.00 16.37 13.17
C LEU A 30 2.06 15.48 13.83
N ALA A 31 2.98 14.91 13.06
CA ALA A 31 4.07 14.06 13.54
C ALA A 31 4.91 14.76 14.64
N ARG A 32 5.24 16.04 14.44
CA ARG A 32 5.92 16.85 15.47
C ARG A 32 5.08 17.03 16.73
N ARG A 33 3.76 17.21 16.61
CA ARG A 33 2.86 17.39 17.76
C ARG A 33 2.66 16.13 18.58
N VAL A 34 2.59 14.97 17.93
CA VAL A 34 2.38 13.67 18.60
C VAL A 34 3.69 12.99 19.02
N GLY A 35 4.84 13.61 18.73
CA GLY A 35 6.16 13.06 19.05
C GLY A 35 6.61 11.90 18.16
N ALA A 36 5.94 11.66 17.03
CA ALA A 36 6.33 10.68 16.02
C ALA A 36 7.52 11.23 15.20
N MET A 37 8.68 11.18 15.83
CA MET A 37 9.93 11.74 15.34
C MET A 37 10.98 10.65 15.31
N ASP A 38 11.57 10.44 14.14
CA ASP A 38 12.71 9.57 13.99
C ASP A 38 13.99 10.26 14.47
N LEU A 39 14.60 9.70 15.52
CA LEU A 39 15.82 10.23 16.13
C LEU A 39 17.09 9.72 15.43
N PRO A 40 18.14 10.56 15.31
CA PRO A 40 19.43 10.13 14.79
C PRO A 40 20.00 8.95 15.57
N ASN A 41 20.58 7.99 14.87
CA ASN A 41 21.32 6.89 15.48
C ASN A 41 22.51 6.48 14.60
N TYR A 42 23.34 5.55 15.08
CA TYR A 42 24.55 5.08 14.38
C TYR A 42 24.29 4.41 13.02
N ARG A 43 23.03 4.08 12.70
CA ARG A 43 22.60 3.49 11.42
C ARG A 43 21.96 4.51 10.48
N LYS A 44 21.73 5.74 10.91
CA LYS A 44 20.94 6.75 10.19
C LYS A 44 21.83 7.86 9.65
N VAL A 45 21.57 8.24 8.40
CA VAL A 45 22.32 9.31 7.69
C VAL A 45 21.91 10.71 8.12
N HIS A 46 20.74 10.87 8.75
CA HIS A 46 20.25 12.16 9.21
C HIS A 46 20.83 12.49 10.59
N THR A 47 21.14 13.77 10.79
CA THR A 47 21.73 14.29 12.04
C THR A 47 20.72 15.07 12.89
N LYS A 48 19.50 15.24 12.40
CA LYS A 48 18.42 15.97 13.07
C LYS A 48 17.15 15.11 13.08
N PRO A 49 16.33 15.18 14.13
CA PRO A 49 15.06 14.47 14.17
C PRO A 49 14.18 14.78 12.95
N ILE A 50 13.68 13.75 12.27
CA ILE A 50 12.78 13.87 11.11
C ILE A 50 11.40 13.29 11.41
N PRO A 51 10.30 13.88 10.91
CA PRO A 51 8.96 13.32 11.10
C PRO A 51 8.82 11.94 10.43
N SER A 52 8.22 10.95 11.12
CA SER A 52 8.12 9.56 10.61
C SER A 52 6.77 9.18 9.99
N LEU A 53 5.68 9.91 10.26
CA LEU A 53 4.31 9.53 9.83
C LEU A 53 3.97 9.80 8.34
N GLY A 54 4.96 9.92 7.45
CA GLY A 54 4.76 10.30 6.05
C GLY A 54 3.81 9.38 5.27
N GLY A 55 3.73 8.10 5.64
CA GLY A 55 2.84 7.12 5.02
C GLY A 55 1.36 7.50 5.04
N ILE A 56 0.91 8.28 6.03
CA ILE A 56 -0.47 8.79 6.12
C ILE A 56 -0.80 9.66 4.91
N ALA A 57 0.11 10.56 4.51
CA ALA A 57 -0.09 11.43 3.36
C ALA A 57 -0.16 10.62 2.05
N ILE A 58 0.67 9.58 1.93
CA ILE A 58 0.71 8.71 0.75
C ILE A 58 -0.59 7.92 0.62
N ILE A 59 -1.05 7.28 1.70
CA ILE A 59 -2.29 6.48 1.68
C ILE A 59 -3.51 7.36 1.42
N ALA A 60 -3.57 8.57 1.99
CA ALA A 60 -4.66 9.51 1.73
C ALA A 60 -4.66 10.02 0.28
N ALA A 61 -3.49 10.31 -0.29
CA ALA A 61 -3.35 10.67 -1.70
C ALA A 61 -3.78 9.52 -2.61
N PHE A 62 -3.32 8.29 -2.34
CA PHE A 62 -3.71 7.09 -3.06
C PHE A 62 -5.23 6.86 -3.00
N ALA A 63 -5.82 6.92 -1.80
CA ALA A 63 -7.25 6.71 -1.60
C ALA A 63 -8.09 7.73 -2.38
N THR A 64 -7.72 9.01 -2.32
CA THR A 64 -8.42 10.08 -3.04
C THR A 64 -8.30 9.89 -4.55
N SER A 65 -7.10 9.59 -5.06
CA SER A 65 -6.85 9.28 -6.47
C SER A 65 -7.69 8.11 -6.97
N VAL A 66 -7.79 7.03 -6.19
CA VAL A 66 -8.62 5.85 -6.53
C VAL A 66 -10.11 6.21 -6.56
N LEU A 67 -10.61 6.96 -5.57
CA LEU A 67 -12.01 7.36 -5.52
C LEU A 67 -12.40 8.24 -6.72
N ILE A 68 -11.56 9.19 -7.11
CA ILE A 68 -11.78 10.00 -8.31
C ILE A 68 -11.73 9.13 -9.58
N GLY A 69 -10.75 8.22 -9.67
CA GLY A 69 -10.64 7.29 -10.78
C GLY A 69 -11.88 6.40 -10.95
N LEU A 70 -12.45 5.92 -9.84
CA LEU A 70 -13.68 5.13 -9.83
C LEU A 70 -14.90 5.94 -10.30
N GLN A 71 -15.01 7.21 -9.89
CA GLN A 71 -16.11 8.09 -10.33
C GLN A 71 -16.05 8.40 -11.82
N MET A 72 -14.85 8.44 -12.40
CA MET A 72 -14.63 8.68 -13.82
C MET A 72 -14.72 7.39 -14.67
N HIS A 73 -14.78 6.22 -14.04
CA HIS A 73 -14.87 4.95 -14.76
C HIS A 73 -16.29 4.78 -15.35
N PRO A 74 -16.42 4.38 -16.63
CA PRO A 74 -17.72 4.13 -17.22
C PRO A 74 -18.37 2.90 -16.58
N GLY A 75 -19.46 3.13 -15.82
CA GLY A 75 -20.29 2.11 -15.22
C GLY A 75 -19.75 1.50 -13.91
N PRO A 76 -20.62 0.88 -13.09
CA PRO A 76 -20.22 0.25 -11.85
C PRO A 76 -19.35 -0.99 -12.13
N ASN A 77 -18.19 -1.06 -11.49
CA ASN A 77 -17.33 -2.25 -11.53
C ASN A 77 -17.22 -2.87 -10.14
N ILE A 78 -18.17 -3.77 -9.84
CA ILE A 78 -18.29 -4.41 -8.52
C ILE A 78 -17.06 -5.25 -8.19
N ALA A 79 -16.50 -5.95 -9.18
CA ALA A 79 -15.30 -6.77 -9.00
C ALA A 79 -14.09 -5.89 -8.63
N LEU A 80 -13.90 -4.76 -9.31
CA LEU A 80 -12.85 -3.80 -8.99
C LEU A 80 -13.06 -3.19 -7.60
N ALA A 81 -14.29 -2.77 -7.27
CA ALA A 81 -14.62 -2.22 -5.96
C ALA A 81 -14.34 -3.23 -4.83
N HIS A 82 -14.65 -4.51 -5.04
CA HIS A 82 -14.33 -5.60 -4.12
C HIS A 82 -12.82 -5.70 -3.91
N LYS A 83 -12.02 -5.80 -4.98
CA LYS A 83 -10.55 -5.87 -4.86
C LYS A 83 -9.97 -4.63 -4.16
N LEU A 84 -10.43 -3.43 -4.51
CA LEU A 84 -9.96 -2.19 -3.88
C LEU A 84 -10.31 -2.12 -2.39
N THR A 85 -11.44 -2.70 -1.98
CA THR A 85 -11.79 -2.82 -0.55
C THR A 85 -10.73 -3.62 0.19
N GLY A 86 -10.30 -4.76 -0.36
CA GLY A 86 -9.19 -5.56 0.20
C GLY A 86 -7.89 -4.77 0.30
N VAL A 87 -7.54 -4.00 -0.73
CA VAL A 87 -6.36 -3.13 -0.73
C VAL A 87 -6.45 -2.09 0.40
N PHE A 88 -7.58 -1.40 0.55
CA PHE A 88 -7.73 -0.39 1.60
C PHE A 88 -7.67 -0.99 3.01
N ILE A 89 -8.29 -2.14 3.24
CA ILE A 89 -8.20 -2.83 4.54
C ILE A 89 -6.75 -3.25 4.81
N GLY A 90 -6.06 -3.81 3.83
CA GLY A 90 -4.63 -4.16 3.94
C GLY A 90 -3.75 -2.95 4.24
N CYS A 91 -3.98 -1.83 3.55
CA CYS A 91 -3.30 -0.56 3.83
C CYS A 91 -3.57 -0.08 5.25
N LEU A 92 -4.81 -0.16 5.75
CA LEU A 92 -5.15 0.24 7.12
C LEU A 92 -4.43 -0.64 8.15
N VAL A 93 -4.34 -1.95 7.93
CA VAL A 93 -3.60 -2.87 8.80
C VAL A 93 -2.11 -2.48 8.85
N LEU A 94 -1.46 -2.36 7.69
CA LEU A 94 -0.03 -2.02 7.62
C LEU A 94 0.26 -0.62 8.15
N MET A 95 -0.60 0.36 7.83
CA MET A 95 -0.48 1.73 8.34
C MET A 95 -0.61 1.75 9.86
N SER A 96 -1.54 0.99 10.44
CA SER A 96 -1.70 0.93 11.90
C SER A 96 -0.46 0.36 12.58
N VAL A 97 0.12 -0.71 12.01
CA VAL A 97 1.37 -1.31 12.49
C VAL A 97 2.53 -0.32 12.36
N GLY A 98 2.65 0.35 11.22
CA GLY A 98 3.71 1.34 10.96
C GLY A 98 3.63 2.56 11.88
N ILE A 99 2.44 3.17 12.03
CA ILE A 99 2.22 4.29 12.95
C ILE A 99 2.56 3.89 14.39
N TYR A 100 2.12 2.70 14.81
CA TYR A 100 2.40 2.24 16.17
C TYR A 100 3.90 1.98 16.39
N ASP A 101 4.61 1.48 15.38
CA ASP A 101 6.06 1.33 15.40
C ASP A 101 6.80 2.67 15.44
N ASP A 102 6.38 3.64 14.63
CA ASP A 102 6.97 4.97 14.58
C ASP A 102 6.82 5.73 15.92
N ILE A 103 5.77 5.46 16.68
CA ILE A 103 5.49 6.15 17.96
C ILE A 103 6.08 5.41 19.16
N LYS A 104 5.91 4.08 19.23
CA LYS A 104 6.23 3.29 20.44
C LYS A 104 7.27 2.18 20.19
N GLY A 105 7.58 1.88 18.94
CA GLY A 105 8.32 0.69 18.56
C GLY A 105 7.49 -0.59 18.69
N VAL A 106 7.66 -1.50 17.75
CA VAL A 106 6.98 -2.81 17.73
C VAL A 106 7.99 -3.94 17.72
N ARG A 107 7.72 -4.97 18.52
CA ARG A 107 8.53 -6.20 18.49
C ARG A 107 8.49 -6.82 17.08
N PRO A 108 9.61 -7.31 16.54
CA PRO A 108 9.66 -7.85 15.17
C PRO A 108 8.57 -8.88 14.86
N ILE A 109 8.25 -9.76 15.82
CA ILE A 109 7.20 -10.78 15.68
C ILE A 109 5.81 -10.14 15.50
N ALA A 110 5.50 -9.08 16.25
CA ALA A 110 4.21 -8.39 16.12
C ALA A 110 4.10 -7.64 14.80
N LYS A 111 5.21 -7.07 14.27
CA LYS A 111 5.24 -6.50 12.91
C LYS A 111 4.95 -7.56 11.85
N LEU A 112 5.63 -8.70 11.96
CA LEU A 112 5.47 -9.81 11.04
C LEU A 112 4.02 -10.32 11.03
N LEU A 113 3.39 -10.46 12.20
CA LEU A 113 1.97 -10.84 12.30
C LEU A 113 1.07 -9.82 11.61
N GLY A 114 1.32 -8.52 11.79
CA GLY A 114 0.58 -7.47 11.10
C GLY A 114 0.70 -7.55 9.57
N GLN A 115 1.90 -7.84 9.06
CA GLN A 115 2.14 -8.03 7.62
C GLN A 115 1.44 -9.29 7.09
N ILE A 116 1.45 -10.40 7.84
CA ILE A 116 0.74 -11.63 7.50
C ILE A 116 -0.78 -11.37 7.47
N ILE A 117 -1.33 -10.65 8.45
CA ILE A 117 -2.75 -10.28 8.47
C ILE A 117 -3.10 -9.46 7.22
N ALA A 118 -2.28 -8.47 6.87
CA ALA A 118 -2.50 -7.69 5.65
C ALA A 118 -2.45 -8.55 4.38
N ALA A 119 -1.53 -9.52 4.30
CA ALA A 119 -1.46 -10.46 3.19
C ALA A 119 -2.70 -11.36 3.10
N ILE A 120 -3.17 -11.90 4.24
CA ILE A 120 -4.39 -12.70 4.30
C ILE A 120 -5.60 -11.89 3.83
N VAL A 121 -5.72 -10.63 4.26
CA VAL A 121 -6.78 -9.73 3.78
C VAL A 121 -6.73 -9.64 2.25
N LEU A 122 -5.58 -9.37 1.64
CA LEU A 122 -5.47 -9.33 0.19
C LEU A 122 -5.94 -10.63 -0.48
N ILE A 123 -5.53 -11.78 0.06
CA ILE A 123 -5.91 -13.10 -0.47
C ILE A 123 -7.43 -13.32 -0.40
N LEU A 124 -8.07 -12.95 0.72
CA LEU A 124 -9.53 -13.05 0.88
C LEU A 124 -10.30 -12.19 -0.14
N TYR A 125 -9.67 -11.15 -0.68
CA TYR A 125 -10.23 -10.27 -1.71
C TYR A 125 -9.75 -10.61 -3.14
N GLY A 126 -9.20 -11.82 -3.34
CA GLY A 126 -8.83 -12.35 -4.66
C GLY A 126 -7.51 -11.80 -5.19
N PHE A 127 -6.55 -11.57 -4.30
CA PHE A 127 -5.14 -11.36 -4.65
C PHE A 127 -4.32 -12.58 -4.25
N ASP A 128 -4.16 -13.51 -5.19
CA ASP A 128 -3.27 -14.65 -5.05
C ASP A 128 -2.51 -14.94 -6.35
N ILE A 129 -1.34 -15.57 -6.21
CA ILE A 129 -0.48 -15.90 -7.35
C ILE A 129 -0.98 -17.21 -7.97
N GLU A 130 -1.82 -17.09 -8.99
CA GLU A 130 -2.42 -18.24 -9.68
C GLU A 130 -1.52 -18.82 -10.79
N LYS A 131 -0.64 -18.00 -11.39
CA LYS A 131 0.19 -18.39 -12.53
C LYS A 131 1.42 -17.52 -12.70
N PHE A 132 2.47 -18.10 -13.28
CA PHE A 132 3.64 -17.38 -13.78
C PHE A 132 3.61 -17.30 -15.29
N THR A 133 3.74 -16.09 -15.84
CA THR A 133 3.93 -15.90 -17.28
C THR A 133 5.32 -16.39 -17.68
N SER A 134 5.40 -17.30 -18.64
CA SER A 134 6.68 -17.85 -19.11
C SER A 134 6.66 -18.04 -20.63
N PRO A 135 7.55 -17.35 -21.36
CA PRO A 135 7.67 -17.51 -22.81
C PRO A 135 8.23 -18.89 -23.21
N LEU A 136 8.78 -19.64 -22.25
CA LEU A 136 9.29 -20.99 -22.44
C LEU A 136 8.20 -22.06 -22.32
N SER A 137 7.02 -21.72 -21.79
CA SER A 137 5.90 -22.67 -21.71
C SER A 137 5.09 -22.65 -23.00
N GLN A 138 4.59 -23.81 -23.44
CA GLN A 138 3.79 -23.93 -24.67
C GLN A 138 2.48 -23.13 -24.60
N THR A 139 1.94 -22.92 -23.40
CA THR A 139 0.71 -22.16 -23.10
C THR A 139 0.97 -20.70 -22.77
N GLY A 140 2.23 -20.24 -22.76
CA GLY A 140 2.64 -18.89 -22.34
C GLY A 140 2.53 -18.61 -20.83
N SER A 141 2.00 -19.55 -20.04
CA SER A 141 1.99 -19.47 -18.58
C SER A 141 2.00 -20.85 -17.92
N ILE A 142 2.52 -20.88 -16.69
CA ILE A 142 2.60 -22.05 -15.82
C ILE A 142 1.67 -21.80 -14.62
N ALA A 143 0.66 -22.65 -14.47
CA ALA A 143 -0.27 -22.56 -13.34
C ALA A 143 0.43 -22.93 -12.01
N VAL A 144 0.03 -22.26 -10.94
CA VAL A 144 0.55 -22.47 -9.59
C VAL A 144 -0.53 -23.15 -8.74
N PRO A 145 -0.21 -24.26 -8.04
CA PRO A 145 -1.16 -24.86 -7.10
C PRO A 145 -1.63 -23.83 -6.06
N ALA A 146 -2.93 -23.79 -5.77
CA ALA A 146 -3.52 -22.74 -4.92
C ALA A 146 -2.80 -22.57 -3.56
N THR A 147 -2.43 -23.66 -2.89
CA THR A 147 -1.68 -23.62 -1.62
C THR A 147 -0.32 -22.93 -1.78
N VAL A 148 0.38 -23.22 -2.87
CA VAL A 148 1.67 -22.59 -3.19
C VAL A 148 1.46 -21.12 -3.54
N GLY A 149 0.42 -20.79 -4.31
CA GLY A 149 0.06 -19.41 -4.65
C GLY A 149 -0.18 -18.55 -3.43
N VAL A 150 -0.97 -19.05 -2.47
CA VAL A 150 -1.23 -18.38 -1.17
C VAL A 150 0.05 -18.17 -0.39
N MET A 151 0.90 -19.21 -0.25
CA MET A 151 2.18 -19.10 0.46
C MET A 151 3.11 -18.06 -0.19
N LEU A 152 3.20 -18.07 -1.52
CA LEU A 152 3.98 -17.11 -2.28
C LEU A 152 3.45 -15.68 -2.13
N THR A 153 2.13 -15.48 -2.11
CA THR A 153 1.54 -14.16 -1.86
C THR A 153 1.90 -13.63 -0.48
N VAL A 154 1.80 -14.46 0.56
CA VAL A 154 2.20 -14.06 1.92
C VAL A 154 3.67 -13.69 1.96
N LEU A 155 4.54 -14.54 1.40
CA LEU A 155 5.97 -14.27 1.32
C LEU A 155 6.27 -13.01 0.52
N TRP A 156 5.53 -12.74 -0.54
CA TRP A 156 5.70 -11.55 -1.37
C TRP A 156 5.34 -10.27 -0.61
N VAL A 157 4.16 -10.24 0.02
CA VAL A 157 3.70 -9.07 0.78
C VAL A 157 4.63 -8.80 1.97
N VAL A 158 4.95 -9.82 2.76
CA VAL A 158 5.86 -9.72 3.91
C VAL A 158 7.27 -9.34 3.47
N GLY A 159 7.80 -10.03 2.44
CA GLY A 159 9.15 -9.83 1.92
C GLY A 159 9.33 -8.42 1.35
N LEU A 160 8.39 -7.95 0.52
CA LEU A 160 8.45 -6.61 -0.05
C LEU A 160 8.33 -5.53 1.03
N THR A 161 7.44 -5.72 2.02
CA THR A 161 7.29 -4.76 3.12
C THR A 161 8.56 -4.65 3.94
N ASN A 162 9.21 -5.76 4.28
CA ASN A 162 10.47 -5.74 5.04
C ASN A 162 11.68 -5.29 4.20
N ALA A 163 11.66 -5.49 2.88
CA ALA A 163 12.74 -5.02 2.01
C ALA A 163 12.78 -3.49 1.86
N VAL A 164 11.62 -2.83 1.95
CA VAL A 164 11.49 -1.37 1.85
C VAL A 164 11.64 -0.66 3.19
N ASN A 165 11.35 -1.33 4.31
CA ASN A 165 11.41 -0.77 5.68
C ASN A 165 12.81 -0.83 6.29
#